data_AF-A0A814G0R7-F1
#
_entry.id   AF-A0A814G0R7-F1
#
_cell.length_a   1.000
_cell.length_b   1.000
_cell.length_c   1.000
_cell.angle_alpha   90.00
_cell.angle_beta   90.00
_cell.angle_gamma   90.00
#
_symmetry.space_group_name_H-M   'P 1'
#
loop_
_entity.id
_entity.type
_entity.pdbx_description
1 polymer ?
#
loop_
_entity_poly.entity_id
_entity_poly.type
_entity_poly.pdbx_seq_one_letter_code
_entity_poly.pdbx_strand_id
1 'polypeptide(L)'
;MFKAETTDTNKQRGESVDLNENDSLLIDISDALSEKDKVKFTVHTKTKLAVFSEREFTVSRQHEEFIWLHDRYVENEDYAGLIIPPPPPRPDFDSSRGKLQKLSDSEGSITAEEYEKMKQELEAEYLAMFKKTVSVHEVFLQRLAAHHVLRSDNHFRVFLEYKEDLSVRGKNAKEQLSGFFKTLTKTADEVFLVNQKDQDEFFERQKQFLINYNAKIKDATNQADRYTRCHKNVADQYIKISAGWNALATTDKGDLSKYLLILADLFEKARKLESRVQSDTDLKLSDTLRYYLRDSKAALDLMYRRSRCLANFDTANKNLDKARQKNKDVQQAETTQQTIKTKFENLSEKAKDELNDFKTRRVQMFRKNLIELSDLQIKHAKAQIQMIRSIIQQTETAGSSS
;
A
#
# COMPACT_ATOMS: atom_id res chain seq x y z
N MET A 1 9.44 5.75 -23.39
CA MET A 1 8.74 6.65 -22.45
C MET A 1 7.27 6.28 -22.57
N PHE A 2 6.74 5.47 -21.65
CA PHE A 2 5.35 5.01 -21.74
C PHE A 2 4.47 6.03 -21.02
N LYS A 3 3.47 6.52 -21.74
CA LYS A 3 2.32 7.24 -21.18
C LYS A 3 1.18 6.23 -21.17
N ALA A 4 0.70 5.83 -20.00
CA ALA A 4 -0.37 4.87 -19.88
C ALA A 4 -1.68 5.64 -19.69
N GLU A 5 -2.33 5.99 -20.80
CA GLU A 5 -3.66 6.60 -20.72
C GLU A 5 -4.67 5.57 -20.18
N THR A 6 -5.21 5.86 -19.01
CA THR A 6 -6.35 5.18 -18.42
C THR A 6 -7.58 5.52 -19.26
N THR A 7 -7.98 4.61 -20.15
CA THR A 7 -9.27 4.70 -20.81
C THR A 7 -10.39 4.56 -19.78
N ASP A 8 -11.19 5.62 -19.68
CA ASP A 8 -12.35 5.74 -18.81
C ASP A 8 -13.36 4.63 -19.13
N THR A 9 -13.31 3.55 -18.34
CA THR A 9 -14.37 2.56 -18.31
C THR A 9 -15.25 2.92 -17.13
N ASN A 10 -16.35 3.60 -17.46
CA ASN A 10 -17.45 4.00 -16.59
C ASN A 10 -17.83 2.87 -15.62
N LYS A 11 -17.24 2.90 -14.43
CA LYS A 11 -17.53 1.97 -13.33
C LYS A 11 -18.38 2.76 -12.35
N GLN A 12 -19.68 2.48 -12.33
CA GLN A 12 -20.54 2.81 -11.20
C GLN A 12 -19.89 2.22 -9.94
N ARG A 13 -19.22 3.08 -9.16
CA ARG A 13 -18.58 2.75 -7.88
C ARG A 13 -19.48 3.29 -6.79
N GLY A 14 -19.79 2.41 -5.85
CA GLY A 14 -20.77 2.66 -4.79
C GLY A 14 -20.53 3.99 -4.08
N GLU A 15 -21.59 4.79 -4.04
CA GLU A 15 -21.71 5.99 -3.25
C GLU A 15 -21.52 5.64 -1.77
N SER A 16 -20.42 6.09 -1.18
CA SER A 16 -20.43 6.38 0.25
C SER A 16 -21.18 7.69 0.41
N VAL A 17 -22.41 7.60 0.91
CA VAL A 17 -23.25 8.74 1.25
C VAL A 17 -22.59 9.50 2.41
N ASP A 18 -21.86 10.57 2.12
CA ASP A 18 -21.39 11.54 3.11
C ASP A 18 -22.42 12.66 3.24
N LEU A 19 -23.00 12.79 4.44
CA LEU A 19 -24.10 13.71 4.77
C LEU A 19 -23.70 15.19 4.90
N ASN A 20 -22.63 15.65 4.25
CA ASN A 20 -22.27 17.07 4.19
C ASN A 20 -21.62 17.42 2.84
N GLU A 21 -22.44 17.64 1.82
CA GLU A 21 -21.98 17.98 0.48
C GLU A 21 -21.16 19.28 0.38
N ASN A 22 -21.15 20.15 1.39
CA ASN A 22 -20.44 21.45 1.35
C ASN A 22 -18.94 21.36 1.69
N ASP A 23 -18.48 20.23 2.23
CA ASP A 23 -17.13 20.06 2.80
C ASP A 23 -16.32 18.97 2.09
N SER A 24 -16.65 18.69 0.83
CA SER A 24 -16.00 17.62 0.06
C SER A 24 -14.62 18.03 -0.48
N LEU A 25 -13.65 17.13 -0.31
CA LEU A 25 -12.33 17.14 -0.94
C LEU A 25 -12.11 15.78 -1.59
N LEU A 26 -12.36 15.71 -2.89
CA LEU A 26 -12.23 14.52 -3.70
C LEU A 26 -10.89 14.56 -4.41
N ILE A 27 -10.13 13.47 -4.29
CA ILE A 27 -8.81 13.34 -4.89
C ILE A 27 -8.73 12.00 -5.62
N ASP A 28 -8.27 12.06 -6.86
CA ASP A 28 -7.93 10.92 -7.68
C ASP A 28 -6.59 11.15 -8.37
N ILE A 29 -5.91 10.06 -8.70
CA ILE A 29 -4.68 10.12 -9.50
C ILE A 29 -5.01 9.58 -10.88
N SER A 30 -5.19 10.53 -11.81
CA SER A 30 -5.63 10.24 -13.19
C SER A 30 -4.57 9.49 -14.00
N ASP A 31 -3.31 9.85 -13.83
CA ASP A 31 -2.18 9.28 -14.56
C ASP A 31 -0.90 9.30 -13.70
N ALA A 32 0.10 8.54 -14.12
CA ALA A 32 1.46 8.63 -13.64
C ALA A 32 2.45 8.44 -14.80
N LEU A 33 3.64 9.00 -14.68
CA LEU A 33 4.69 8.92 -15.68
C LEU A 33 5.95 8.40 -15.02
N SER A 34 6.42 7.23 -15.45
CA SER A 34 7.72 6.73 -15.05
C SER A 34 8.80 7.28 -15.99
N GLU A 35 9.64 8.14 -15.45
CA GLU A 35 10.92 8.56 -16.02
C GLU A 35 12.05 7.64 -15.49
N LYS A 36 13.29 7.80 -15.96
CA LYS A 36 14.42 6.91 -15.58
C LYS A 36 14.53 6.73 -14.06
N ASP A 37 14.59 7.84 -13.32
CA ASP A 37 14.84 7.82 -11.87
C ASP A 37 13.66 8.33 -11.04
N LYS A 38 12.53 8.65 -11.68
CA LYS A 38 11.43 9.38 -11.05
C LYS A 38 10.09 8.83 -11.53
N VAL A 39 9.09 8.88 -10.65
CA VAL A 39 7.70 8.62 -11.01
C VAL A 39 6.90 9.85 -10.63
N LYS A 40 6.27 10.47 -11.63
CA LYS A 40 5.38 11.61 -11.47
C LYS A 40 3.94 11.13 -11.48
N PHE A 41 3.09 11.71 -10.66
CA PHE A 41 1.68 11.39 -10.49
C PHE A 41 0.88 12.65 -10.83
N THR A 42 -0.12 12.50 -11.67
CA THR A 42 -1.06 13.55 -12.02
C THR A 42 -2.20 13.52 -11.02
N VAL A 43 -2.07 14.33 -9.97
CA VAL A 43 -3.05 14.42 -8.88
C VAL A 43 -4.13 15.40 -9.30
N HIS A 44 -5.35 14.89 -9.43
CA HIS A 44 -6.53 15.67 -9.74
C HIS A 44 -7.35 15.86 -8.46
N THR A 45 -7.81 17.09 -8.22
CA THR A 45 -8.53 17.47 -7.01
C THR A 45 -9.80 18.22 -7.37
N LYS A 46 -10.92 17.78 -6.79
CA LYS A 46 -12.23 18.46 -6.82
C LYS A 46 -12.63 18.83 -5.40
N THR A 47 -12.93 20.09 -5.15
CA THR A 47 -13.24 20.54 -3.79
C THR A 47 -14.27 21.65 -3.72
N LYS A 48 -15.07 21.62 -2.65
CA LYS A 48 -15.97 22.70 -2.25
C LYS A 48 -15.43 23.53 -1.08
N LEU A 49 -14.26 23.17 -0.55
CA LEU A 49 -13.61 23.90 0.54
C LEU A 49 -13.16 25.29 0.05
N ALA A 50 -13.57 26.35 0.75
CA ALA A 50 -13.26 27.74 0.40
C ALA A 50 -11.77 28.10 0.55
N VAL A 51 -10.98 27.22 1.20
CA VAL A 51 -9.56 27.44 1.38
C VAL A 51 -8.79 27.34 0.06
N PHE A 52 -9.26 26.58 -0.94
CA PHE A 52 -8.61 26.45 -2.25
C PHE A 52 -9.03 27.57 -3.21
N SER A 53 -8.13 27.99 -4.09
CA SER A 53 -8.39 29.04 -5.10
C SER A 53 -9.27 28.54 -6.24
N GLU A 54 -9.05 27.31 -6.70
CA GLU A 54 -9.78 26.64 -7.79
C GLU A 54 -10.67 25.52 -7.22
N ARG A 55 -11.80 25.24 -7.87
CA ARG A 55 -12.72 24.15 -7.47
C ARG A 55 -12.35 22.79 -8.05
N GLU A 56 -11.61 22.81 -9.16
CA GLU A 56 -11.12 21.63 -9.87
C GLU A 56 -9.77 21.98 -10.47
N PHE A 57 -8.74 21.21 -10.14
CA PHE A 57 -7.38 21.47 -10.60
C PHE A 57 -6.53 20.20 -10.58
N THR A 58 -5.44 20.26 -11.33
CA THR A 58 -4.48 19.17 -11.47
C THR A 58 -3.06 19.66 -11.22
N VAL A 59 -2.27 18.86 -10.51
CA VAL A 59 -0.84 19.09 -10.28
C VAL A 59 -0.03 17.82 -10.55
N SER A 60 1.25 17.98 -10.87
CA SER A 60 2.18 16.87 -11.03
C SER A 60 3.02 16.70 -9.77
N ARG A 61 3.08 15.48 -9.23
CA ARG A 61 3.83 15.17 -8.00
C ARG A 61 4.73 13.97 -8.13
N GLN A 62 5.96 14.06 -7.65
CA GLN A 62 6.93 12.98 -7.55
C GLN A 62 6.74 12.19 -6.27
N HIS A 63 7.12 10.91 -6.28
CA HIS A 63 7.08 10.04 -5.10
C HIS A 63 7.72 10.68 -3.85
N GLU A 64 8.86 11.34 -4.01
CA GLU A 64 9.58 12.03 -2.93
C GLU A 64 8.74 13.13 -2.26
N GLU A 65 7.83 13.78 -2.98
CA GLU A 65 6.93 14.81 -2.44
C GLU A 65 5.85 14.20 -1.54
N PHE A 66 5.40 12.96 -1.81
CA PHE A 66 4.51 12.22 -0.91
C PHE A 66 5.22 11.86 0.40
N ILE A 67 6.50 11.48 0.33
CA ILE A 67 7.31 11.19 1.50
C ILE A 67 7.52 12.45 2.34
N TRP A 68 7.84 13.58 1.69
CA TRP A 68 7.94 14.87 2.37
C TRP A 68 6.65 15.27 3.08
N LEU A 69 5.51 15.15 2.41
CA LEU A 69 4.22 15.46 2.99
C LEU A 69 3.96 14.60 4.23
N HIS A 70 4.21 13.29 4.14
CA HIS A 70 4.11 12.40 5.29
C HIS A 70 5.03 12.82 6.44
N ASP A 71 6.29 13.17 6.17
CA ASP A 71 7.23 13.62 7.19
C ASP A 71 6.75 14.89 7.89
N ARG A 72 6.17 15.86 7.16
CA ARG A 72 5.56 17.07 7.75
C ARG A 72 4.46 16.73 8.75
N TYR A 73 3.63 15.74 8.46
CA TYR A 73 2.61 15.28 9.39
C TYR A 73 3.22 14.61 10.63
N VAL A 74 4.23 13.76 10.45
CA VAL A 74 4.87 13.03 11.57
C VAL A 74 5.63 13.97 12.50
N GLU A 75 6.25 15.02 11.96
CA GLU A 75 7.07 15.98 12.71
C GLU A 75 6.23 17.06 13.43
N ASN A 76 4.97 17.24 13.04
CA ASN A 76 4.08 18.22 13.66
C ASN A 76 3.51 17.68 15.00
N GLU A 77 3.79 18.38 16.09
CA GLU A 77 3.31 18.02 17.43
C GLU A 77 1.78 18.12 17.59
N ASP A 78 1.11 18.95 16.81
CA ASP A 78 -0.35 19.11 16.86
C ASP A 78 -1.08 17.84 16.38
N TYR A 79 -0.39 17.01 15.60
CA TYR A 79 -0.87 15.73 15.08
C TYR A 79 -0.32 14.54 15.87
N ALA A 80 0.32 14.78 17.03
CA ALA A 80 0.90 13.72 17.86
C ALA A 80 -0.14 12.70 18.36
N GLY A 81 -1.41 13.13 18.48
CA GLY A 81 -2.55 12.29 18.87
C GLY A 81 -3.24 11.56 17.71
N LEU A 82 -2.74 11.67 16.46
CA LEU A 82 -3.39 11.13 15.27
C LEU A 82 -2.65 9.93 14.66
N ILE A 83 -3.37 8.98 14.05
CA ILE A 83 -2.74 7.93 13.22
C ILE A 83 -2.47 8.51 11.83
N ILE A 84 -1.22 8.90 11.60
CA ILE A 84 -0.80 9.41 10.30
C ILE A 84 -0.82 8.25 9.29
N PRO A 85 -1.56 8.37 8.16
CA PRO A 85 -1.60 7.32 7.15
C PRO A 85 -0.19 6.95 6.67
N PRO A 86 0.13 5.66 6.50
CA PRO A 86 1.46 5.26 6.08
C PRO A 86 1.77 5.78 4.67
N PRO A 87 3.01 6.22 4.41
CA PRO A 87 3.36 6.73 3.10
C PRO A 87 3.33 5.60 2.05
N PRO A 88 3.06 5.91 0.78
CA PRO A 88 3.13 4.92 -0.27
C PRO A 88 4.55 4.33 -0.37
N PRO A 89 4.70 3.04 -0.73
CA PRO A 89 6.02 2.47 -1.00
C PRO A 89 6.61 3.06 -2.27
N ARG A 90 7.94 3.10 -2.35
CA ARG A 90 8.64 3.50 -3.57
C ARG A 90 8.21 2.59 -4.73
N PRO A 91 7.77 3.17 -5.86
CA PRO A 91 7.49 2.39 -7.06
C PRO A 91 8.77 1.72 -7.57
N ASP A 92 8.72 0.44 -7.91
CA ASP A 92 9.83 -0.29 -8.52
C ASP A 92 9.44 -0.67 -9.96
N PHE A 93 9.92 0.13 -10.92
CA PHE A 93 9.73 -0.14 -12.35
C PHE A 93 10.99 -0.75 -13.00
N ASP A 94 12.05 -1.00 -12.25
CA ASP A 94 13.37 -1.39 -12.79
C ASP A 94 13.29 -2.75 -13.48
N SER A 95 12.57 -3.70 -12.87
CA SER A 95 12.33 -5.04 -13.43
C SER A 95 11.64 -4.97 -14.80
N SER A 96 10.56 -4.20 -14.92
CA SER A 96 9.82 -4.04 -16.18
C SER A 96 10.65 -3.32 -17.24
N ARG A 97 11.41 -2.28 -16.87
CA ARG A 97 12.32 -1.59 -17.80
C ARG A 97 13.42 -2.53 -18.30
N GLY A 98 14.02 -3.32 -17.41
CA GLY A 98 15.06 -4.28 -17.76
C GLY A 98 14.57 -5.40 -18.69
N LYS A 99 13.35 -5.91 -18.46
CA LYS A 99 12.71 -6.88 -19.37
C LYS A 99 12.45 -6.29 -20.75
N LEU A 100 11.96 -5.05 -20.81
CA LEU A 100 11.69 -4.37 -22.07
C LEU A 100 12.98 -4.11 -22.87
N GLN A 101 14.06 -3.69 -22.20
CA GLN A 101 15.35 -3.52 -22.84
C GLN A 101 15.84 -4.83 -23.48
N LYS A 102 15.77 -5.95 -22.73
CA LYS A 102 16.15 -7.27 -23.24
C LYS A 102 15.30 -7.74 -24.42
N LEU A 103 14.01 -7.41 -24.41
CA LEU A 103 13.13 -7.72 -25.55
C LEU A 103 13.55 -6.92 -26.78
N SER A 104 13.84 -5.63 -26.61
CA SER A 104 14.35 -4.76 -27.69
C SER A 104 15.68 -5.26 -28.25
N ASP A 105 16.60 -5.71 -27.38
CA ASP A 105 17.90 -6.26 -27.81
C ASP A 105 17.75 -7.60 -28.56
N SER A 106 16.60 -8.28 -28.41
CA SER A 106 16.29 -9.59 -29.04
C SER A 106 15.41 -9.49 -30.28
N GLU A 107 15.07 -8.29 -30.76
CA GLU A 107 14.14 -8.06 -31.87
C GLU A 107 14.53 -8.78 -33.18
N GLY A 108 15.82 -9.05 -33.38
CA GLY A 108 16.34 -9.77 -34.55
C GLY A 108 16.49 -11.29 -34.40
N SER A 109 16.26 -11.87 -33.22
CA SER A 109 16.47 -13.31 -32.94
C SER A 109 15.19 -14.11 -32.75
N ILE A 110 14.04 -13.43 -32.68
CA ILE A 110 12.71 -14.05 -32.54
C ILE A 110 11.81 -13.63 -33.70
N THR A 111 10.72 -14.38 -33.93
CA THR A 111 9.77 -14.01 -34.99
C THR A 111 9.00 -12.73 -34.63
N ALA A 112 8.52 -12.00 -35.63
CA ALA A 112 7.73 -10.78 -35.41
C ALA A 112 6.47 -11.03 -34.57
N GLU A 113 5.85 -12.20 -34.74
CA GLU A 113 4.67 -12.61 -33.98
C GLU A 113 4.99 -12.90 -32.51
N GLU A 114 6.11 -13.58 -32.23
CA GLU A 114 6.59 -13.82 -30.88
C GLU A 114 7.03 -12.53 -30.18
N TYR A 115 7.70 -11.63 -30.90
CA TYR A 115 8.10 -10.32 -30.38
C TYR A 115 6.88 -9.52 -29.93
N GLU A 116 5.87 -9.39 -30.80
CA GLU A 116 4.66 -8.64 -30.50
C GLU A 116 3.90 -9.25 -29.31
N LYS A 117 3.82 -10.58 -29.23
CA LYS A 117 3.21 -11.28 -28.10
C LYS A 117 3.96 -11.02 -26.78
N MET A 118 5.28 -11.11 -26.78
CA MET A 118 6.09 -10.83 -25.59
C MET A 118 6.00 -9.37 -25.16
N LYS A 119 5.98 -8.44 -26.13
CA LYS A 119 5.80 -7.02 -25.89
C LYS A 119 4.47 -6.74 -25.21
N GLN A 120 3.37 -7.29 -25.73
CA GLN A 120 2.05 -7.14 -25.14
C GLN A 120 1.97 -7.71 -23.71
N GLU A 121 2.59 -8.87 -23.44
CA GLU A 121 2.66 -9.44 -22.08
C GLU A 121 3.43 -8.51 -21.11
N LEU A 122 4.55 -7.92 -21.55
CA LEU A 122 5.32 -6.97 -20.75
C LEU A 122 4.57 -5.65 -20.51
N GLU A 123 3.90 -5.11 -21.52
CA GLU A 123 3.08 -3.91 -21.40
C GLU A 123 1.92 -4.14 -20.41
N ALA A 124 1.30 -5.32 -20.43
CA ALA A 124 0.27 -5.69 -19.47
C ALA A 124 0.81 -5.80 -18.03
N GLU A 125 1.98 -6.41 -17.83
CA GLU A 125 2.65 -6.48 -16.51
C GLU A 125 2.99 -5.08 -15.99
N TYR A 126 3.55 -4.23 -16.86
CA TYR A 126 3.85 -2.84 -16.55
C TYR A 126 2.60 -2.06 -16.15
N LEU A 127 1.52 -2.17 -16.93
CA LEU A 127 0.26 -1.49 -16.67
C LEU A 127 -0.39 -1.95 -15.35
N ALA A 128 -0.30 -3.25 -15.03
CA ALA A 128 -0.82 -3.78 -13.78
C ALA A 128 -0.06 -3.20 -12.56
N MET A 129 1.28 -3.20 -12.63
CA MET A 129 2.11 -2.62 -11.59
C MET A 129 1.88 -1.12 -11.44
N PHE A 130 1.73 -0.43 -12.57
CA PHE A 130 1.41 0.99 -12.63
C PHE A 130 0.08 1.32 -11.95
N LYS A 131 -1.01 0.64 -12.30
CA LYS A 131 -2.33 0.82 -11.68
C LYS A 131 -2.29 0.57 -10.18
N LYS A 132 -1.51 -0.44 -9.75
CA LYS A 132 -1.27 -0.71 -8.34
C LYS A 132 -0.53 0.45 -7.65
N THR A 133 0.53 0.97 -8.25
CA THR A 133 1.26 2.12 -7.73
C THR A 133 0.36 3.35 -7.58
N VAL A 134 -0.39 3.70 -8.64
CA VAL A 134 -1.35 4.80 -8.65
C VAL A 134 -2.37 4.64 -7.53
N SER A 135 -3.00 3.46 -7.43
CA SER A 135 -4.00 3.19 -6.40
C SER A 135 -3.44 3.35 -4.98
N VAL A 136 -2.20 2.92 -4.71
CA VAL A 136 -1.60 3.05 -3.37
C VAL A 136 -1.29 4.52 -3.03
N HIS A 137 -0.84 5.32 -3.99
CA HIS A 137 -0.59 6.76 -3.78
C HIS A 137 -1.92 7.52 -3.60
N GLU A 138 -2.93 7.17 -4.38
CA GLU A 138 -4.27 7.75 -4.28
C GLU A 138 -4.89 7.48 -2.91
N VAL A 139 -4.84 6.23 -2.43
CA VAL A 139 -5.36 5.86 -1.10
C VAL A 139 -4.71 6.66 0.02
N PHE A 140 -3.41 6.97 -0.08
CA PHE A 140 -2.73 7.83 0.89
C PHE A 140 -3.32 9.24 0.92
N LEU A 141 -3.54 9.87 -0.25
CA LEU A 141 -4.15 11.21 -0.32
C LEU A 141 -5.61 11.21 0.11
N GLN A 142 -6.39 10.21 -0.29
CA GLN A 142 -7.78 10.03 0.13
C GLN A 142 -7.90 9.85 1.64
N ARG A 143 -6.96 9.13 2.26
CA ARG A 143 -6.89 8.98 3.72
C ARG A 143 -6.64 10.32 4.44
N LEU A 144 -5.82 11.19 3.86
CA LEU A 144 -5.60 12.54 4.40
C LEU A 144 -6.84 13.43 4.21
N ALA A 145 -7.44 13.40 3.01
CA ALA A 145 -8.62 14.19 2.67
C ALA A 145 -9.88 13.80 3.47
N ALA A 146 -10.05 12.52 3.78
CA ALA A 146 -11.16 12.02 4.58
C ALA A 146 -11.04 12.38 6.07
N HIS A 147 -9.84 12.71 6.56
CA HIS A 147 -9.63 13.03 7.97
C HIS A 147 -9.88 14.52 8.23
N HIS A 148 -10.83 14.84 9.11
CA HIS A 148 -11.27 16.21 9.37
C HIS A 148 -10.15 17.19 9.80
N VAL A 149 -9.19 16.75 10.63
CA VAL A 149 -7.99 17.54 10.97
C VAL A 149 -6.98 17.58 9.82
N LEU A 150 -6.50 16.42 9.34
CA LEU A 150 -5.40 16.37 8.35
C LEU A 150 -5.76 17.05 7.02
N ARG A 151 -7.01 16.96 6.57
CA ARG A 151 -7.45 17.60 5.31
C ARG A 151 -7.26 19.12 5.28
N SER A 152 -7.15 19.75 6.45
CA SER A 152 -7.01 21.20 6.60
C SER A 152 -5.55 21.66 6.74
N ASP A 153 -4.58 20.73 6.63
CA ASP A 153 -3.15 21.04 6.78
C ASP A 153 -2.63 21.92 5.62
N ASN A 154 -1.79 22.91 5.98
CA ASN A 154 -1.25 23.85 5.00
C ASN A 154 -0.27 23.19 4.02
N HIS A 155 0.56 22.24 4.45
CA HIS A 155 1.45 21.52 3.54
C HIS A 155 0.67 20.63 2.59
N PHE A 156 -0.43 20.04 3.05
CA PHE A 156 -1.32 19.27 2.17
C PHE A 156 -2.00 20.15 1.13
N ARG A 157 -2.47 21.34 1.53
CA ARG A 157 -2.98 22.33 0.57
C ARG A 157 -1.92 22.70 -0.48
N VAL A 158 -0.71 23.04 -0.05
CA VAL A 158 0.42 23.36 -0.96
C VAL A 158 0.71 22.16 -1.87
N PHE A 159 0.72 20.94 -1.32
CA PHE A 159 0.89 19.72 -2.10
C PHE A 159 -0.20 19.54 -3.16
N LEU A 160 -1.45 19.95 -2.92
CA LEU A 160 -2.50 19.81 -3.92
C LEU A 160 -2.49 20.97 -4.93
N GLU A 161 -2.21 22.20 -4.50
CA GLU A 161 -2.52 23.40 -5.28
C GLU A 161 -1.31 24.01 -6.00
N TYR A 162 -0.09 23.81 -5.50
CA TYR A 162 1.11 24.43 -6.06
C TYR A 162 1.45 23.88 -7.45
N LYS A 163 1.40 24.71 -8.50
CA LYS A 163 1.50 24.20 -9.89
C LYS A 163 2.91 23.72 -10.28
N GLU A 164 3.95 24.20 -9.62
CA GLU A 164 5.33 23.82 -9.90
C GLU A 164 5.80 22.62 -9.05
N ASP A 165 7.03 22.17 -9.28
CA ASP A 165 7.70 21.16 -8.46
C ASP A 165 8.02 21.75 -7.08
N LEU A 166 7.66 21.06 -6.00
CA LEU A 166 7.97 21.51 -4.63
C LEU A 166 9.49 21.50 -4.34
N SER A 167 10.31 21.05 -5.30
CA SER A 167 11.77 21.04 -5.26
C SER A 167 12.29 20.37 -4.00
N VAL A 168 11.59 19.32 -3.58
CA VAL A 168 11.93 18.59 -2.37
C VAL A 168 13.18 17.77 -2.65
N ARG A 169 14.28 18.13 -1.99
CA ARG A 169 15.51 17.36 -2.06
C ARG A 169 15.24 15.94 -1.52
N GLY A 170 15.57 14.92 -2.31
CA GLY A 170 15.56 13.54 -1.83
C GLY A 170 16.47 13.38 -0.60
N LYS A 171 16.04 12.58 0.39
CA LYS A 171 16.81 12.35 1.61
C LYS A 171 18.21 11.84 1.26
N ASN A 172 19.25 12.53 1.71
CA ASN A 172 20.62 12.06 1.51
C ASN A 172 20.91 10.86 2.45
N ALA A 173 21.98 10.09 2.17
CA ALA A 173 22.33 8.92 2.95
C ALA A 173 22.48 9.22 4.46
N LYS A 174 22.89 10.44 4.83
CA LYS A 174 23.02 10.91 6.23
C LYS A 174 21.67 11.17 6.90
N GLU A 175 20.68 11.70 6.18
CA GLU A 175 19.30 11.90 6.63
C GLU A 175 18.54 10.57 6.72
N GLN A 176 18.82 9.64 5.80
CA GLN A 176 18.36 8.26 5.91
C GLN A 176 18.96 7.59 7.16
N LEU A 177 20.29 7.74 7.39
CA LEU A 177 20.95 7.32 8.64
C LEU A 177 20.37 8.01 9.87
N SER A 178 20.02 9.30 9.79
CA SER A 178 19.33 10.01 10.89
C SER A 178 17.98 9.37 11.21
N GLY A 179 17.23 8.90 10.21
CA GLY A 179 16.04 8.05 10.41
C GLY A 179 16.34 6.74 11.15
N PHE A 180 17.49 6.11 10.87
CA PHE A 180 17.98 4.96 11.63
C PHE A 180 18.39 5.34 13.07
N PHE A 181 19.06 6.48 13.28
CA PHE A 181 19.40 6.98 14.63
C PHE A 181 18.15 7.41 15.43
N LYS A 182 17.14 8.00 14.79
CA LYS A 182 15.82 8.26 15.38
C LYS A 182 15.17 6.94 15.79
N THR A 183 15.33 5.87 15.00
CA THR A 183 14.85 4.53 15.36
C THR A 183 15.62 3.93 16.55
N LEU A 184 16.95 4.07 16.61
CA LEU A 184 17.77 3.59 17.74
C LEU A 184 17.50 4.36 19.05
N THR A 185 17.37 5.69 18.97
CA THR A 185 16.97 6.51 20.12
C THR A 185 15.55 6.18 20.58
N LYS A 186 14.62 5.92 19.65
CA LYS A 186 13.30 5.35 19.96
C LYS A 186 13.43 4.02 20.69
N THR A 187 14.30 3.09 20.29
CA THR A 187 14.47 1.80 20.99
C THR A 187 14.98 1.98 22.43
N ALA A 188 15.97 2.85 22.65
CA ALA A 188 16.47 3.12 24.00
C ALA A 188 15.43 3.83 24.89
N ASP A 189 14.68 4.76 24.30
CA ASP A 189 13.56 5.45 24.95
C ASP A 189 12.38 4.49 25.22
N GLU A 190 12.07 3.58 24.30
CA GLU A 190 11.05 2.55 24.48
C GLU A 190 11.39 1.64 25.67
N VAL A 191 12.64 1.24 25.86
CA VAL A 191 13.07 0.45 27.03
C VAL A 191 12.89 1.24 28.33
N PHE A 192 13.15 2.56 28.31
CA PHE A 192 12.85 3.43 29.46
C PHE A 192 11.34 3.53 29.73
N LEU A 193 10.53 3.68 28.67
CA LEU A 193 9.07 3.78 28.74
C LEU A 193 8.40 2.44 29.11
N VAL A 194 9.06 1.29 28.93
CA VAL A 194 8.54 -0.02 29.40
C VAL A 194 8.41 -0.06 30.93
N ASN A 195 9.29 0.64 31.66
CA ASN A 195 9.22 0.72 33.11
C ASN A 195 8.18 1.74 33.61
N GLN A 196 7.62 2.54 32.71
CA GLN A 196 6.56 3.49 33.02
C GLN A 196 5.19 2.80 32.91
N LYS A 197 4.53 2.58 34.05
CA LYS A 197 3.20 1.98 34.07
C LYS A 197 2.15 3.01 33.70
N ASP A 198 1.43 2.77 32.60
CA ASP A 198 0.24 3.54 32.25
C ASP A 198 -0.90 3.16 33.22
N GLN A 199 -1.49 4.14 33.88
CA GLN A 199 -2.64 3.92 34.77
C GLN A 199 -3.96 3.81 33.99
N ASP A 200 -3.96 4.18 32.71
CA ASP A 200 -5.13 4.05 31.86
C ASP A 200 -5.25 2.64 31.26
N GLU A 201 -6.22 1.88 31.77
CA GLU A 201 -6.49 0.50 31.36
C GLU A 201 -6.89 0.37 29.88
N PHE A 202 -7.44 1.42 29.25
CA PHE A 202 -7.72 1.39 27.83
C PHE A 202 -6.41 1.36 27.03
N PHE A 203 -5.48 2.27 27.30
CA PHE A 203 -4.23 2.37 26.54
C PHE A 203 -3.30 1.20 26.77
N GLU A 204 -3.26 0.64 27.98
CA GLU A 204 -2.48 -0.58 28.23
C GLU A 204 -3.02 -1.76 27.41
N ARG A 205 -4.34 -1.97 27.40
CA ARG A 205 -4.97 -3.01 26.57
C ARG A 205 -4.74 -2.77 25.07
N GLN A 206 -4.85 -1.52 24.61
CA GLN A 206 -4.61 -1.17 23.21
C GLN A 206 -3.15 -1.39 22.80
N LYS A 207 -2.18 -1.05 23.66
CA LYS A 207 -0.76 -1.29 23.41
C LYS A 207 -0.47 -2.78 23.23
N GLN A 208 -0.92 -3.62 24.16
CA GLN A 208 -0.77 -5.07 24.06
C GLN A 208 -1.46 -5.63 22.81
N PHE A 209 -2.67 -5.15 22.52
CA PHE A 209 -3.38 -5.53 21.30
C PHE A 209 -2.59 -5.18 20.04
N LEU A 210 -2.09 -3.95 19.90
CA LEU A 210 -1.37 -3.50 18.72
C LEU A 210 -0.04 -4.22 18.53
N ILE A 211 0.70 -4.50 19.60
CA ILE A 211 1.96 -5.27 19.53
C ILE A 211 1.66 -6.68 19.00
N ASN A 212 0.68 -7.36 19.61
CA ASN A 212 0.28 -8.71 19.19
C ASN A 212 -0.28 -8.73 17.77
N TYR A 213 -1.10 -7.73 17.42
CA TYR A 213 -1.67 -7.58 16.08
C TYR A 213 -0.60 -7.32 15.03
N ASN A 214 0.36 -6.42 15.30
CA ASN A 214 1.45 -6.09 14.38
C ASN A 214 2.35 -7.31 14.11
N ALA A 215 2.65 -8.12 15.14
CA ALA A 215 3.37 -9.37 14.96
C ALA A 215 2.59 -10.36 14.07
N LYS A 216 1.32 -10.59 14.39
CA LYS A 216 0.47 -11.52 13.62
C LYS A 216 0.27 -11.09 12.17
N ILE A 217 0.06 -9.79 11.91
CA ILE A 217 -0.11 -9.31 10.54
C ILE A 217 1.21 -9.35 9.75
N LYS A 218 2.36 -9.15 10.41
CA LYS A 218 3.67 -9.35 9.78
C LYS A 218 3.85 -10.80 9.33
N ASP A 219 3.53 -11.76 10.19
CA ASP A 219 3.62 -13.18 9.85
C ASP A 219 2.65 -13.55 8.73
N ALA A 220 1.40 -13.06 8.80
CA ALA A 220 0.40 -13.25 7.76
C ALA A 220 0.84 -12.65 6.42
N THR A 221 1.44 -11.44 6.43
CA THR A 221 1.99 -10.79 5.24
C THR A 221 3.08 -11.65 4.60
N ASN A 222 4.04 -12.11 5.41
CA ASN A 222 5.12 -12.98 4.93
C ASN A 222 4.57 -14.28 4.32
N GLN A 223 3.54 -14.86 4.94
CA GLN A 223 2.92 -16.07 4.43
C GLN A 223 2.14 -15.84 3.13
N ALA A 224 1.42 -14.72 3.01
CA ALA A 224 0.69 -14.35 1.80
C ALA A 224 1.65 -14.04 0.63
N ASP A 225 2.78 -13.41 0.89
CA ASP A 225 3.82 -13.15 -0.12
C ASP A 225 4.47 -14.45 -0.60
N ARG A 226 4.71 -15.42 0.32
CA ARG A 226 5.16 -16.77 -0.05
C ARG A 226 4.11 -17.48 -0.90
N TYR A 227 2.84 -17.42 -0.50
CA TYR A 227 1.74 -18.04 -1.23
C TYR A 227 1.62 -17.50 -2.66
N THR A 228 1.68 -16.18 -2.83
CA THR A 228 1.70 -15.51 -4.14
C THR A 228 2.91 -15.96 -4.98
N ARG A 229 4.09 -16.10 -4.37
CA ARG A 229 5.28 -16.62 -5.05
C ARG A 229 5.13 -18.07 -5.48
N CYS A 230 4.46 -18.91 -4.68
CA CYS A 230 4.18 -20.29 -5.06
C CYS A 230 3.32 -20.36 -6.34
N HIS A 231 2.25 -19.56 -6.44
CA HIS A 231 1.46 -19.50 -7.68
C HIS A 231 2.31 -19.10 -8.90
N LYS A 232 3.19 -18.11 -8.74
CA LYS A 232 4.14 -17.74 -9.80
C LYS A 232 5.04 -18.91 -10.19
N ASN A 233 5.62 -19.59 -9.22
CA ASN A 233 6.47 -20.75 -9.47
C ASN A 233 5.72 -21.87 -10.20
N VAL A 234 4.44 -22.10 -9.86
CA VAL A 234 3.59 -23.10 -10.55
C VAL A 234 3.35 -22.68 -12.00
N ALA A 235 3.01 -21.41 -12.26
CA ALA A 235 2.87 -20.89 -13.62
C ALA A 235 4.16 -21.04 -14.44
N ASP A 236 5.32 -20.78 -13.81
CA ASP A 236 6.65 -20.96 -14.41
C ASP A 236 6.98 -22.44 -14.69
N GLN A 237 6.39 -23.40 -13.96
CA GLN A 237 6.50 -24.83 -14.31
C GLN A 237 5.56 -25.19 -15.46
N TYR A 238 4.34 -24.65 -15.49
CA TYR A 238 3.39 -24.94 -16.56
C TYR A 238 3.93 -24.54 -17.95
N ILE A 239 4.61 -23.41 -18.08
CA ILE A 239 5.24 -23.04 -19.36
C ILE A 239 6.33 -24.04 -19.79
N LYS A 240 7.13 -24.54 -18.84
CA LYS A 240 8.19 -25.51 -19.12
C LYS A 240 7.62 -26.85 -19.54
N ILE A 241 6.56 -27.29 -18.87
CA ILE A 241 5.85 -28.53 -19.21
C ILE A 241 5.22 -28.41 -20.60
N SER A 242 4.57 -27.28 -20.90
CA SER A 242 4.00 -26.99 -22.23
C SER A 242 5.07 -27.05 -23.32
N ALA A 243 6.22 -26.40 -23.11
CA ALA A 243 7.35 -26.45 -24.04
C ALA A 243 7.89 -27.87 -24.25
N GLY A 244 7.97 -28.67 -23.18
CA GLY A 244 8.35 -30.09 -23.26
C GLY A 244 7.38 -30.91 -24.12
N TRP A 245 6.08 -30.73 -23.94
CA TRP A 245 5.06 -31.39 -24.78
C TRP A 245 5.16 -30.97 -26.25
N ASN A 246 5.38 -29.68 -26.55
CA ASN A 246 5.58 -29.20 -27.91
C ASN A 246 6.83 -29.82 -28.58
N ALA A 247 7.93 -29.95 -27.84
CA ALA A 247 9.15 -30.59 -28.35
C ALA A 247 8.94 -32.07 -28.68
N LEU A 248 8.22 -32.79 -27.80
CA LEU A 248 7.83 -34.18 -28.06
C LEU A 248 6.91 -34.30 -29.27
N ALA A 249 5.92 -33.42 -29.39
CA ALA A 249 4.99 -33.39 -30.53
C ALA A 249 5.71 -33.21 -31.87
N THR A 250 6.77 -32.39 -31.90
CA THR A 250 7.58 -32.15 -33.11
C THR A 250 8.41 -33.38 -33.51
N THR A 251 8.74 -34.24 -32.55
CA THR A 251 9.54 -35.44 -32.78
C THR A 251 8.68 -36.62 -33.24
N ASP A 252 7.43 -36.67 -32.79
CA ASP A 252 6.49 -37.74 -33.15
C ASP A 252 5.99 -37.59 -34.59
N LYS A 253 6.13 -38.65 -35.38
CA LYS A 253 5.67 -38.70 -36.78
C LYS A 253 4.30 -39.35 -36.94
N GLY A 254 3.66 -39.76 -35.85
CA GLY A 254 2.37 -40.45 -35.83
C GLY A 254 1.24 -39.54 -35.37
N ASP A 255 0.09 -40.17 -35.08
CA ASP A 255 -1.11 -39.46 -34.60
C ASP A 255 -1.00 -39.01 -33.13
N LEU A 256 0.02 -39.47 -32.39
CA LEU A 256 0.25 -39.07 -31.01
C LEU A 256 0.60 -37.57 -30.91
N SER A 257 1.31 -37.03 -31.90
CA SER A 257 1.63 -35.60 -32.05
C SER A 257 0.42 -34.68 -31.77
N LYS A 258 -0.77 -35.03 -32.29
CA LYS A 258 -2.01 -34.27 -32.10
C LYS A 258 -2.41 -34.15 -30.62
N TYR A 259 -2.30 -35.24 -29.86
CA TYR A 259 -2.61 -35.27 -28.42
C TYR A 259 -1.57 -34.53 -27.59
N LEU A 260 -0.29 -34.65 -27.97
CA LEU A 260 0.81 -33.94 -27.30
C LEU A 260 0.64 -32.42 -27.44
N LEU A 261 0.19 -31.93 -28.61
CA LEU A 261 -0.15 -30.52 -28.81
C LEU A 261 -1.36 -30.07 -27.97
N ILE A 262 -2.39 -30.90 -27.82
CA ILE A 262 -3.53 -30.61 -26.92
C ILE A 262 -3.05 -30.49 -25.46
N LEU A 263 -2.16 -31.38 -25.02
CA LEU A 263 -1.56 -31.29 -23.68
C LEU A 263 -0.67 -30.06 -23.52
N ALA A 264 0.10 -29.70 -24.54
CA ALA A 264 0.89 -28.47 -24.53
C ALA A 264 0.00 -27.24 -24.35
N ASP A 265 -1.12 -27.16 -25.08
CA ASP A 265 -2.10 -26.07 -24.98
C ASP A 265 -2.81 -26.05 -23.61
N LEU A 266 -3.14 -27.21 -23.02
CA LEU A 266 -3.66 -27.30 -21.66
C LEU A 266 -2.74 -26.57 -20.67
N PHE A 267 -1.44 -26.87 -20.70
CA PHE A 267 -0.49 -26.26 -19.76
C PHE A 267 -0.25 -24.77 -20.03
N GLU A 268 -0.31 -24.33 -21.29
CA GLU A 268 -0.25 -22.90 -21.61
C GLU A 268 -1.50 -22.13 -21.12
N LYS A 269 -2.68 -22.74 -21.23
CA LYS A 269 -3.92 -22.20 -20.65
C LYS A 269 -3.88 -22.21 -19.12
N ALA A 270 -3.38 -23.29 -18.52
CA ALA A 270 -3.22 -23.41 -17.07
C ALA A 270 -2.24 -22.35 -16.52
N ARG A 271 -1.13 -22.08 -17.21
CA ARG A 271 -0.19 -20.99 -16.89
C ARG A 271 -0.90 -19.64 -16.79
N LYS A 272 -1.72 -19.29 -17.79
CA LYS A 272 -2.43 -18.02 -17.82
C LYS A 272 -3.46 -17.91 -16.69
N LEU A 273 -4.17 -19.00 -16.40
CA LEU A 273 -5.12 -19.04 -15.29
C LEU A 273 -4.41 -18.90 -13.93
N GLU A 274 -3.32 -19.64 -13.73
CA GLU A 274 -2.51 -19.59 -12.51
C GLU A 274 -1.89 -18.21 -12.27
N SER A 275 -1.40 -17.57 -13.34
CA SER A 275 -0.87 -16.19 -13.28
C SER A 275 -1.97 -15.18 -12.89
N ARG A 276 -3.22 -15.43 -13.29
CA ARG A 276 -4.36 -14.63 -12.86
C ARG A 276 -4.69 -14.85 -11.39
N VAL A 277 -4.72 -16.11 -10.92
CA VAL A 277 -4.89 -16.44 -9.50
C VAL A 277 -3.83 -15.74 -8.65
N GLN A 278 -2.57 -15.79 -9.09
CA GLN A 278 -1.45 -15.11 -8.45
C GLN A 278 -1.68 -13.60 -8.32
N SER A 279 -2.10 -12.94 -9.41
CA SER A 279 -2.30 -11.49 -9.46
C SER A 279 -3.49 -11.05 -8.59
N ASP A 280 -4.60 -11.77 -8.68
CA ASP A 280 -5.83 -11.47 -7.92
C ASP A 280 -5.63 -11.74 -6.42
N THR A 281 -4.87 -12.79 -6.06
CA THR A 281 -4.48 -13.08 -4.68
C THR A 281 -3.54 -12.00 -4.13
N ASP A 282 -2.53 -11.58 -4.90
CA ASP A 282 -1.62 -10.51 -4.47
C ASP A 282 -2.39 -9.21 -4.18
N LEU A 283 -3.32 -8.86 -5.08
CA LEU A 283 -4.12 -7.65 -5.00
C LEU A 283 -5.08 -7.64 -3.81
N LYS A 284 -5.76 -8.75 -3.53
CA LYS A 284 -6.80 -8.79 -2.49
C LYS A 284 -6.27 -9.21 -1.12
N LEU A 285 -5.28 -10.09 -1.06
CA LEU A 285 -4.74 -10.59 0.20
C LEU A 285 -3.44 -9.88 0.58
N SER A 286 -2.40 -10.04 -0.22
CA SER A 286 -1.06 -9.55 0.14
C SER A 286 -0.99 -8.04 0.26
N ASP A 287 -1.60 -7.28 -0.66
CA ASP A 287 -1.65 -5.82 -0.57
C ASP A 287 -2.40 -5.31 0.65
N THR A 288 -3.53 -5.94 0.98
CA THR A 288 -4.31 -5.62 2.18
C THR A 288 -3.48 -5.82 3.44
N LEU A 289 -2.78 -6.96 3.54
CA LEU A 289 -1.92 -7.29 4.67
C LEU A 289 -0.74 -6.32 4.77
N ARG A 290 -0.06 -6.02 3.65
CA ARG A 290 1.04 -5.03 3.59
C ARG A 290 0.59 -3.65 4.03
N TYR A 291 -0.59 -3.20 3.59
CA TYR A 291 -1.14 -1.91 4.00
C TYR A 291 -1.35 -1.87 5.52
N TYR A 292 -2.06 -2.85 6.08
CA TYR A 292 -2.38 -2.86 7.52
C TYR A 292 -1.20 -3.21 8.43
N LEU A 293 -0.15 -3.86 7.91
CA LEU A 293 1.13 -3.96 8.59
C LEU A 293 1.75 -2.57 8.83
N ARG A 294 1.70 -1.70 7.82
CA ARG A 294 2.18 -0.31 7.94
C ARG A 294 1.23 0.57 8.76
N ASP A 295 -0.08 0.46 8.56
CA ASP A 295 -1.10 1.24 9.31
C ASP A 295 -1.09 0.86 10.81
N SER A 296 -0.85 -0.42 11.15
CA SER A 296 -0.65 -0.83 12.54
C SER A 296 0.66 -0.32 13.14
N LYS A 297 1.72 -0.17 12.33
CA LYS A 297 2.95 0.49 12.80
C LYS A 297 2.71 1.98 13.06
N ALA A 298 1.91 2.66 12.23
CA ALA A 298 1.50 4.05 12.50
C ALA A 298 0.68 4.17 13.80
N ALA A 299 -0.20 3.20 14.09
CA ALA A 299 -0.92 3.14 15.36
C ALA A 299 0.02 2.89 16.58
N LEU A 300 1.04 2.04 16.42
CA LEU A 300 2.09 1.88 17.45
C LEU A 300 2.89 3.17 17.65
N ASP A 301 3.18 3.92 16.58
CA ASP A 301 3.91 5.19 16.68
C ASP A 301 3.07 6.29 17.35
N LEU A 302 1.74 6.28 17.21
CA LEU A 302 0.82 7.07 18.04
C LEU A 302 0.96 6.69 19.53
N MET A 303 0.90 5.39 19.84
CA MET A 303 1.05 4.92 21.23
C MET A 303 2.38 5.35 21.84
N TYR A 304 3.47 5.25 21.08
CA TYR A 304 4.79 5.71 21.51
C TYR A 304 4.81 7.23 21.79
N ARG A 305 4.26 8.06 20.89
CA ARG A 305 4.15 9.51 21.11
C ARG A 305 3.35 9.84 22.37
N ARG A 306 2.26 9.13 22.62
CA ARG A 306 1.47 9.27 23.86
C ARG A 306 2.27 8.88 25.10
N SER A 307 2.93 7.73 25.10
CA SER A 307 3.76 7.27 26.23
C SER A 307 4.87 8.27 26.56
N ARG A 308 5.50 8.86 25.54
CA ARG A 308 6.50 9.91 25.75
C ARG A 308 5.90 11.18 26.37
N CYS A 309 4.68 11.57 25.96
CA CYS A 309 3.98 12.69 26.57
C CYS A 309 3.62 12.40 28.05
N LEU A 310 3.26 11.17 28.38
CA LEU A 310 3.06 10.73 29.77
C LEU A 310 4.37 10.80 30.59
N ALA A 311 5.50 10.35 30.04
CA ALA A 311 6.82 10.48 30.69
C ALA A 311 7.20 11.93 31.00
N ASN A 312 6.94 12.82 30.06
CA ASN A 312 7.15 14.25 30.24
C ASN A 312 6.23 14.81 31.34
N PHE A 313 4.98 14.37 31.39
CA PHE A 313 4.02 14.75 32.42
C PHE A 313 4.44 14.29 33.82
N ASP A 314 4.84 13.02 33.97
CA ASP A 314 5.35 12.49 35.24
C ASP A 314 6.61 13.21 35.71
N THR A 315 7.49 13.57 34.77
CA THR A 315 8.69 14.37 35.06
C THR A 315 8.32 15.78 35.53
N ALA A 316 7.34 16.42 34.89
CA ALA A 316 6.85 17.72 35.29
C ALA A 316 6.21 17.69 36.69
N ASN A 317 5.44 16.64 37.01
CA ASN A 317 4.91 16.41 38.36
C ASN A 317 6.02 16.32 39.41
N LYS A 318 7.04 15.49 39.17
CA LYS A 318 8.21 15.36 40.08
C LYS A 318 8.96 16.68 40.25
N ASN A 319 9.10 17.47 39.19
CA ASN A 319 9.76 18.77 39.24
C ASN A 319 8.96 19.79 40.04
N LEU A 320 7.62 19.77 39.90
CA LEU A 320 6.73 20.58 40.70
C LEU A 320 6.81 20.22 42.19
N ASP A 321 6.82 18.93 42.52
CA ASP A 321 6.97 18.49 43.92
C ASP A 321 8.29 18.96 44.53
N LYS A 322 9.40 18.90 43.77
CA LYS A 322 10.70 19.42 44.21
C LYS A 322 10.70 20.94 44.39
N ALA A 323 10.04 21.68 43.50
CA ALA A 323 9.91 23.12 43.59
C ALA A 323 9.12 23.52 44.85
N ARG A 324 8.02 22.82 45.14
CA ARG A 324 7.21 22.97 46.36
C ARG A 324 8.01 22.66 47.62
N GLN A 325 8.75 21.55 47.65
CA GLN A 325 9.61 21.19 48.79
C GLN A 325 10.69 22.24 49.08
N LYS A 326 11.24 22.87 48.04
CA LYS A 326 12.28 23.90 48.17
C LYS A 326 11.72 25.32 48.30
N ASN A 327 10.40 25.50 48.23
CA ASN A 327 9.72 26.80 48.14
C ASN A 327 10.36 27.75 47.11
N LYS A 328 10.83 27.21 45.97
CA LYS A 328 11.55 27.95 44.94
C LYS A 328 10.97 27.62 43.56
N ASP A 329 10.75 28.65 42.74
CA ASP A 329 10.27 28.55 41.35
C ASP A 329 8.93 27.80 41.19
N VAL A 330 8.09 27.79 42.25
CA VAL A 330 6.84 27.00 42.30
C VAL A 330 5.88 27.40 41.18
N GLN A 331 5.62 28.70 41.00
CA GLN A 331 4.68 29.18 39.96
C GLN A 331 5.11 28.78 38.55
N GLN A 332 6.43 28.81 38.26
CA GLN A 332 6.96 28.41 36.97
C GLN A 332 6.80 26.89 36.75
N ALA A 333 7.09 26.09 37.78
CA ALA A 333 6.90 24.64 37.73
C ALA A 333 5.42 24.27 37.58
N GLU A 334 4.50 24.98 38.25
CA GLU A 334 3.04 24.79 38.12
C GLU A 334 2.55 25.10 36.70
N THR A 335 2.98 26.22 36.13
CA THR A 335 2.61 26.61 34.76
C THR A 335 3.11 25.58 33.73
N THR A 336 4.35 25.11 33.91
CA THR A 336 4.95 24.09 33.03
C THR A 336 4.20 22.77 33.14
N GLN A 337 3.91 22.31 34.36
CA GLN A 337 3.18 21.07 34.61
C GLN A 337 1.77 21.14 34.04
N GLN A 338 1.06 22.26 34.22
CA GLN A 338 -0.28 22.45 33.69
C GLN A 338 -0.30 22.43 32.15
N THR A 339 0.69 23.06 31.50
CA THR A 339 0.82 23.04 30.03
C THR A 339 1.03 21.61 29.50
N ILE A 340 1.91 20.84 30.14
CA ILE A 340 2.18 19.45 29.75
C ILE A 340 0.97 18.55 30.04
N LYS A 341 0.27 18.79 31.14
CA LYS A 341 -0.97 18.09 31.50
C LYS A 341 -2.02 18.23 30.40
N THR A 342 -2.36 19.47 30.03
CA THR A 342 -3.35 19.75 28.99
C THR A 342 -2.93 19.15 27.65
N LYS A 343 -1.64 19.19 27.30
CA LYS A 343 -1.12 18.53 26.10
C LYS A 343 -1.33 17.01 26.14
N PHE A 344 -1.05 16.37 27.28
CA PHE A 344 -1.23 14.93 27.45
C PHE A 344 -2.70 14.52 27.41
N GLU A 345 -3.58 15.29 28.04
CA GLU A 345 -5.04 15.05 28.04
C GLU A 345 -5.61 15.14 26.62
N ASN A 346 -5.33 16.23 25.90
CA ASN A 346 -5.78 16.42 24.51
C ASN A 346 -5.24 15.36 23.56
N LEU A 347 -3.96 14.98 23.71
CA LEU A 347 -3.35 13.92 22.91
C LEU A 347 -4.04 12.58 23.19
N SER A 348 -4.30 12.26 24.46
CA SER A 348 -4.96 11.02 24.87
C SER A 348 -6.39 10.94 24.34
N GLU A 349 -7.15 12.03 24.39
CA GLU A 349 -8.51 12.07 23.84
C GLU A 349 -8.51 11.75 22.34
N LYS A 350 -7.73 12.49 21.55
CA LYS A 350 -7.59 12.25 20.10
C LYS A 350 -7.10 10.84 19.79
N ALA A 351 -6.11 10.35 20.56
CA ALA A 351 -5.56 9.01 20.35
C ALA A 351 -6.62 7.91 20.58
N LYS A 352 -7.54 8.11 21.52
CA LYS A 352 -8.62 7.16 21.80
C LYS A 352 -9.59 7.06 20.62
N ASP A 353 -9.98 8.20 20.06
CA ASP A 353 -10.86 8.26 18.88
C ASP A 353 -10.20 7.59 17.68
N GLU A 354 -8.95 7.91 17.42
CA GLU A 354 -8.17 7.35 16.32
C GLU A 354 -7.98 5.83 16.40
N LEU A 355 -7.77 5.29 17.60
CA LEU A 355 -7.67 3.84 17.81
C LEU A 355 -9.01 3.13 17.57
N ASN A 356 -10.13 3.78 17.90
CA ASN A 356 -11.46 3.25 17.59
C ASN A 356 -11.74 3.28 16.09
N ASP A 357 -11.39 4.38 15.41
CA ASP A 357 -11.54 4.50 13.96
C ASP A 357 -10.63 3.53 13.19
N PHE A 358 -9.40 3.32 13.67
CA PHE A 358 -8.50 2.30 13.16
C PHE A 358 -9.15 0.91 13.24
N LYS A 359 -9.75 0.56 14.39
CA LYS A 359 -10.45 -0.73 14.55
C LYS A 359 -11.57 -0.88 13.53
N THR A 360 -12.43 0.14 13.39
CA THR A 360 -13.59 0.11 12.48
C THR A 360 -13.15 -0.03 11.02
N ARG A 361 -12.27 0.87 10.54
CA ARG A 361 -11.78 0.85 9.15
C ARG A 361 -11.08 -0.45 8.80
N ARG A 362 -10.24 -0.96 9.72
CA ARG A 362 -9.55 -2.22 9.53
C ARG A 362 -10.51 -3.37 9.30
N VAL A 363 -11.49 -3.53 10.19
CA VAL A 363 -12.46 -4.65 10.09
C VAL A 363 -13.26 -4.55 8.78
N GLN A 364 -13.70 -3.35 8.40
CA GLN A 364 -14.43 -3.14 7.16
C GLN A 364 -13.61 -3.52 5.93
N MET A 365 -12.35 -3.07 5.85
CA MET A 365 -11.50 -3.36 4.69
C MET A 365 -11.10 -4.83 4.60
N PHE A 366 -10.74 -5.48 5.71
CA PHE A 366 -10.47 -6.91 5.69
C PHE A 366 -11.70 -7.71 5.27
N ARG A 367 -12.88 -7.37 5.80
CA ARG A 367 -14.13 -8.03 5.41
C ARG A 367 -14.37 -7.89 3.91
N LYS A 368 -14.28 -6.67 3.37
CA LYS A 368 -14.46 -6.40 1.94
C LYS A 368 -13.50 -7.24 1.09
N ASN A 369 -12.20 -7.15 1.36
CA ASN A 369 -11.19 -7.79 0.52
C ASN A 369 -11.19 -9.32 0.63
N LEU A 370 -11.55 -9.89 1.78
CA LEU A 370 -11.69 -11.35 1.93
C LEU A 370 -12.93 -11.90 1.21
N ILE A 371 -14.04 -11.14 1.19
CA ILE A 371 -15.22 -11.50 0.40
C ILE A 371 -14.86 -11.48 -1.09
N GLU A 372 -14.28 -10.37 -1.55
CA GLU A 372 -13.87 -10.23 -2.96
C GLU A 372 -12.84 -11.30 -3.38
N LEU A 373 -11.91 -11.67 -2.49
CA LEU A 373 -10.98 -12.77 -2.73
C LEU A 373 -11.70 -14.12 -2.87
N SER A 374 -12.69 -14.39 -2.02
CA SER A 374 -13.48 -15.63 -2.08
C SER A 374 -14.27 -15.72 -3.39
N ASP A 375 -14.86 -14.62 -3.84
CA ASP A 375 -15.57 -14.55 -5.13
C ASP A 375 -14.61 -14.81 -6.31
N LEU A 376 -13.39 -14.26 -6.24
CA LEU A 376 -12.35 -14.50 -7.23
C LEU A 376 -11.90 -15.97 -7.23
N GLN A 377 -11.70 -16.58 -6.06
CA GLN A 377 -11.36 -18.00 -5.96
C GLN A 377 -12.44 -18.90 -6.59
N ILE A 378 -13.72 -18.62 -6.36
CA ILE A 378 -14.82 -19.34 -7.01
C ILE A 378 -14.77 -19.16 -8.53
N LYS A 379 -14.52 -17.93 -9.00
CA LYS A 379 -14.39 -17.63 -10.43
C LYS A 379 -13.22 -18.38 -11.05
N HIS A 380 -12.08 -18.46 -10.37
CA HIS A 380 -10.90 -19.21 -10.83
C HIS A 380 -11.17 -20.70 -10.90
N ALA A 381 -11.79 -21.29 -9.88
CA ALA A 381 -12.16 -22.70 -9.87
C ALA A 381 -13.11 -23.05 -11.03
N LYS A 382 -14.13 -22.20 -11.28
CA LYS A 382 -15.04 -22.36 -12.43
C LYS A 382 -14.30 -22.30 -13.76
N ALA A 383 -13.38 -21.35 -13.92
CA ALA A 383 -12.57 -21.23 -15.13
C ALA A 383 -11.66 -22.45 -15.34
N GLN A 384 -11.09 -23.00 -14.26
CA GLN A 384 -10.28 -24.23 -14.31
C GLN A 384 -11.11 -25.43 -14.77
N ILE A 385 -12.32 -25.60 -14.21
CA ILE A 385 -13.24 -26.67 -14.60
C ILE A 385 -13.60 -26.55 -16.08
N GLN A 386 -13.93 -25.33 -16.55
CA GLN A 386 -14.28 -25.09 -17.95
C GLN A 386 -13.09 -25.40 -18.89
N MET A 387 -11.88 -24.98 -18.51
CA MET A 387 -10.66 -25.27 -19.25
C MET A 387 -10.44 -26.78 -19.38
N ILE A 388 -10.52 -27.53 -18.28
CA ILE A 388 -10.33 -28.98 -18.28
C ILE A 388 -11.39 -29.68 -19.15
N ARG A 389 -12.67 -29.29 -19.02
CA ARG A 389 -13.75 -29.84 -19.86
C ARG A 389 -13.50 -29.61 -21.36
N SER A 390 -13.05 -28.41 -21.73
CA SER A 390 -12.72 -28.10 -23.12
C SER A 390 -11.58 -28.97 -23.64
N ILE A 391 -10.57 -29.26 -22.82
CA ILE A 391 -9.43 -30.11 -23.20
C ILE A 391 -9.85 -31.57 -23.35
N ILE A 392 -10.71 -32.08 -22.46
CA ILE A 392 -11.29 -33.43 -22.56
C ILE A 392 -12.04 -33.57 -23.89
N GLN A 393 -12.91 -32.62 -24.22
CA GLN A 393 -13.66 -32.64 -25.47
C GLN A 393 -12.74 -32.62 -26.70
N GLN A 394 -11.69 -31.79 -26.69
CA GLN A 394 -10.69 -31.77 -27.78
C GLN A 394 -10.00 -33.13 -27.94
N THR A 395 -9.67 -33.77 -26.82
CA THR A 395 -9.04 -35.10 -26.81
C THR A 395 -9.98 -36.16 -27.40
N GLU A 396 -11.26 -36.16 -27.02
CA GLU A 396 -12.28 -37.08 -27.55
C GLU A 396 -12.49 -36.89 -29.06
N THR A 397 -12.51 -35.64 -29.54
CA THR A 397 -12.66 -35.35 -30.97
C THR A 397 -11.45 -35.79 -31.79
N ALA A 398 -10.23 -35.66 -31.24
CA ALA A 398 -9.02 -36.14 -31.90
C ALA A 398 -9.05 -37.67 -32.06
N GLY A 399 -9.58 -38.40 -31.08
CA GLY A 399 -9.76 -39.86 -31.13
C GLY A 399 -10.84 -40.34 -32.07
N SER A 400 -11.87 -39.53 -32.34
CA SER A 400 -12.93 -39.86 -33.29
C SER A 400 -12.56 -39.58 -34.76
N SER A 401 -11.44 -38.90 -34.98
CA SER A 401 -10.94 -38.46 -36.30
C SER A 401 -9.77 -39.32 -36.83
N SER A 402 -9.40 -40.38 -36.08
CA SER A 402 -8.39 -41.38 -36.42
C SER A 402 -9.09 -42.70 -36.71
#